data_AF-A0A954MNG5-F1
#
_entry.id   AF-A0A954MNG5-F1
#
_cell.length_a   1.000
_cell.length_b   1.000
_cell.length_c   1.000
_cell.angle_alpha   90.00
_cell.angle_beta   90.00
_cell.angle_gamma   90.00
#
_symmetry.space_group_name_H-M   'P 1'
#
loop_
_entity.id
_entity.type
_entity.pdbx_description
1 polymer ?
#
loop_
_entity_poly.entity_id
_entity_poly.type
_entity_poly.pdbx_seq_one_letter_code
_entity_poly.pdbx_strand_id
1 'polypeptide(L)'
;SLQRAVVVLGFRAVRNLALAAAAEDVFTSDGGTLGQTLWKHSLACASVATLLAKADRVSAEEAFLAGIVHDAGKLILFDAYGENYLEVAGGLPSEQRIAAERERFGTDHQELGLRCADEWGLPMEVADAISNHHDPLDAEDFRGLVDVITVANGLAQHWGVGGLDAREIDVERMVHQSPLNLKLDDLTELQERSLEGFDTLQASFAN
;
A
#
# COMPACT_ATOMS: atom_id res chain seq x y z
N SER A 1 2.98 28.53 14.63
CA SER A 1 4.42 28.69 14.90
C SER A 1 5.13 27.39 14.56
N LEU A 2 6.42 27.46 14.21
CA LEU A 2 7.24 26.28 13.87
C LEU A 2 7.14 25.16 14.93
N GLN A 3 7.08 25.52 16.21
CA GLN A 3 6.94 24.57 17.32
C GLN A 3 5.67 23.73 17.25
N ARG A 4 4.53 24.32 16.87
CA ARG A 4 3.27 23.59 16.72
C ARG A 4 3.31 22.64 15.52
N ALA A 5 4.00 23.03 14.45
CA ALA A 5 4.23 22.17 13.29
C ALA A 5 5.14 20.97 13.62
N VAL A 6 6.23 21.20 14.36
CA VAL A 6 7.15 20.13 14.81
C VAL A 6 6.45 19.13 15.75
N VAL A 7 5.61 19.61 16.67
CA VAL A 7 4.83 18.73 17.56
C VAL A 7 3.80 17.90 16.79
N VAL A 8 3.10 18.51 15.81
CA VAL A 8 2.11 17.80 14.98
C VAL A 8 2.78 16.75 14.11
N LEU A 9 3.94 17.05 13.52
CA LEU A 9 4.74 16.10 12.73
C LEU A 9 5.19 14.91 13.60
N GLY A 10 5.77 15.17 14.77
CA GLY A 10 6.18 14.12 15.71
C GLY A 10 5.02 13.25 16.18
N PHE A 11 3.84 13.85 16.43
CA PHE A 11 2.65 13.10 16.83
C PHE A 11 2.11 12.19 15.71
N ARG A 12 2.04 12.67 14.46
CA ARG A 12 1.60 11.86 13.32
C ARG A 12 2.53 10.68 13.08
N ALA A 13 3.85 10.89 13.15
CA ALA A 13 4.82 9.81 13.02
C ALA A 13 4.64 8.72 14.10
N VAL A 14 4.49 9.10 15.37
CA VAL A 14 4.27 8.14 16.47
C VAL A 14 2.95 7.40 16.31
N ARG A 15 1.86 8.11 15.97
CA ARG A 15 0.56 7.49 15.70
C ARG A 15 0.66 6.47 14.57
N ASN A 16 1.27 6.83 13.45
CA ASN A 16 1.34 5.98 12.27
C ASN A 16 2.25 4.76 12.50
N LEU A 17 3.30 4.88 13.31
CA LEU A 17 4.09 3.73 13.76
C LEU A 17 3.28 2.79 14.68
N ALA A 18 2.50 3.33 15.60
CA ALA A 18 1.63 2.52 16.45
C ALA A 18 0.56 1.78 15.64
N LEU A 19 -0.05 2.45 14.65
CA LEU A 19 -0.98 1.83 13.71
C LEU A 19 -0.30 0.77 12.83
N ALA A 20 0.93 1.01 12.37
CA ALA A 20 1.69 0.03 11.60
C ALA A 20 2.05 -1.21 12.42
N ALA A 21 2.41 -1.04 13.69
CA ALA A 21 2.65 -2.17 14.59
C ALA A 21 1.36 -2.97 14.88
N ALA A 22 0.22 -2.28 15.04
CA ALA A 22 -1.07 -2.96 15.17
C ALA A 22 -1.46 -3.68 13.86
N ALA A 23 -1.17 -3.09 12.70
CA ALA A 23 -1.39 -3.72 11.42
C ALA A 23 -0.50 -4.96 11.25
N GLU A 24 0.78 -4.93 11.65
CA GLU A 24 1.64 -6.11 11.59
C GLU A 24 1.01 -7.33 12.27
N ASP A 25 0.45 -7.14 13.47
CA ASP A 25 -0.21 -8.21 14.22
C ASP A 25 -1.36 -8.80 13.39
N VAL A 26 -2.24 -7.94 12.84
CA VAL A 26 -3.35 -8.34 11.96
C VAL A 26 -2.86 -9.10 10.72
N PHE A 27 -1.74 -8.69 10.13
CA PHE A 27 -1.18 -9.35 8.96
C PHE A 27 -0.53 -10.70 9.30
N THR A 28 0.06 -10.85 10.49
CA THR A 28 0.95 -11.98 10.81
C THR A 28 0.34 -13.03 11.76
N SER A 29 -0.66 -12.68 12.56
CA SER A 29 -1.29 -13.59 13.54
C SER A 29 -2.06 -14.73 12.87
N ASP A 30 -2.86 -14.41 11.85
CA ASP A 30 -3.85 -15.33 11.27
C ASP A 30 -3.65 -15.60 9.76
N GLY A 31 -2.74 -14.85 9.11
CA GLY A 31 -2.54 -14.92 7.64
C GLY A 31 -1.59 -16.00 7.14
N GLY A 32 -0.88 -16.73 8.01
CA GLY A 32 0.10 -17.74 7.60
C GLY A 32 1.16 -17.22 6.62
N THR A 33 1.49 -18.00 5.58
CA THR A 33 2.46 -17.59 4.54
C THR A 33 1.97 -16.40 3.71
N LEU A 34 0.65 -16.29 3.50
CA LEU A 34 0.08 -15.15 2.78
C LEU A 34 0.28 -13.86 3.57
N GLY A 35 -0.07 -13.89 4.86
CA GLY A 35 0.07 -12.76 5.76
C GLY A 35 1.49 -12.19 5.79
N GLN A 36 2.48 -13.08 5.92
CA GLN A 36 3.90 -12.68 5.86
C GLN A 36 4.30 -12.09 4.49
N THR A 37 3.70 -12.58 3.41
CA THR A 37 3.94 -12.08 2.05
C THR A 37 3.34 -10.69 1.87
N LEU A 38 2.10 -10.50 2.32
CA LEU A 38 1.41 -9.21 2.29
C LEU A 38 2.10 -8.19 3.21
N TRP A 39 2.58 -8.60 4.37
CA TRP A 39 3.32 -7.71 5.27
C TRP A 39 4.60 -7.17 4.63
N LYS A 40 5.40 -8.04 3.99
CA LYS A 40 6.59 -7.60 3.24
C LYS A 40 6.22 -6.64 2.10
N HIS A 41 5.12 -6.92 1.41
CA HIS A 41 4.60 -6.03 0.37
C HIS A 41 4.24 -4.65 0.92
N SER A 42 3.48 -4.60 2.01
CA SER A 42 3.12 -3.39 2.73
C SER A 42 4.34 -2.57 3.16
N LEU A 43 5.38 -3.21 3.71
CA LEU A 43 6.62 -2.52 4.09
C LEU A 43 7.35 -1.93 2.88
N ALA A 44 7.40 -2.67 1.76
CA ALA A 44 8.01 -2.17 0.54
C ALA A 44 7.23 -0.99 -0.03
N CYS A 45 5.90 -1.12 -0.15
CA CYS A 45 5.01 -0.06 -0.60
C CYS A 45 5.15 1.19 0.27
N ALA A 46 5.15 1.05 1.59
CA ALA A 46 5.37 2.17 2.53
C ALA A 46 6.73 2.86 2.33
N SER A 47 7.79 2.10 2.07
CA SER A 47 9.12 2.62 1.76
C SER A 47 9.11 3.48 0.49
N VAL A 48 8.55 2.95 -0.61
CA VAL A 48 8.45 3.69 -1.89
C VAL A 48 7.57 4.92 -1.75
N ALA A 49 6.38 4.77 -1.14
CA ALA A 49 5.41 5.84 -0.96
C ALA A 49 6.00 7.01 -0.17
N THR A 50 6.80 6.73 0.87
CA THR A 50 7.48 7.75 1.68
C THR A 50 8.49 8.57 0.85
N LEU A 51 9.17 7.94 -0.11
CA LEU A 51 10.11 8.62 -1.00
C LEU A 51 9.36 9.47 -2.05
N LEU A 52 8.30 8.91 -2.64
CA LEU A 52 7.46 9.60 -3.63
C LEU A 52 6.70 10.80 -3.03
N ALA A 53 6.18 10.68 -1.81
CA ALA A 53 5.44 11.75 -1.13
C ALA A 53 6.27 13.04 -0.97
N LYS A 54 7.59 12.91 -0.76
CA LYS A 54 8.51 14.06 -0.67
C LYS A 54 8.60 14.82 -1.99
N ALA A 55 8.55 14.12 -3.11
CA ALA A 55 8.61 14.73 -4.43
C ALA A 55 7.29 15.44 -4.79
N ASP A 56 6.15 14.88 -4.37
CA ASP A 56 4.82 15.33 -4.78
C ASP A 56 4.06 16.17 -3.72
N ARG A 57 4.76 16.59 -2.66
CA ARG A 57 4.24 17.45 -1.58
C ARG A 57 3.04 16.87 -0.82
N VAL A 58 2.94 15.55 -0.79
CA VAL A 58 1.99 14.80 0.04
C VAL A 58 2.63 14.51 1.40
N SER A 59 1.82 14.24 2.44
CA SER A 59 2.36 13.92 3.77
C SER A 59 3.09 12.59 3.72
N ALA A 60 4.39 12.58 4.00
CA ALA A 60 5.19 11.35 4.03
C ALA A 60 4.69 10.37 5.10
N GLU A 61 4.16 10.87 6.23
CA GLU A 61 3.58 10.06 7.28
C GLU A 61 2.32 9.32 6.82
N GLU A 62 1.45 9.99 6.08
CA GLU A 62 0.19 9.39 5.59
C GLU A 62 0.46 8.47 4.39
N ALA A 63 1.46 8.78 3.55
CA ALA A 63 1.96 7.87 2.53
C ALA A 63 2.56 6.59 3.13
N PHE A 64 3.33 6.70 4.22
CA PHE A 64 3.82 5.55 4.96
C PHE A 64 2.65 4.70 5.47
N LEU A 65 1.69 5.32 6.18
CA LEU A 65 0.56 4.59 6.75
C LEU A 65 -0.29 3.93 5.67
N ALA A 66 -0.67 4.66 4.62
CA ALA A 66 -1.43 4.11 3.51
C ALA A 66 -0.68 2.97 2.82
N GLY A 67 0.64 3.08 2.61
CA GLY A 67 1.44 1.98 2.07
C GLY A 67 1.40 0.72 2.95
N ILE A 68 1.38 0.88 4.28
CA ILE A 68 1.25 -0.25 5.22
C ILE A 68 -0.11 -0.94 5.10
N VAL A 69 -1.21 -0.17 5.01
CA VAL A 69 -2.57 -0.71 5.17
C VAL A 69 -3.36 -0.88 3.88
N HIS A 70 -2.84 -0.44 2.71
CA HIS A 70 -3.59 -0.43 1.44
C HIS A 70 -4.21 -1.79 1.09
N ASP A 71 -3.52 -2.88 1.42
CA ASP A 71 -3.90 -4.24 1.10
C ASP A 71 -4.58 -5.01 2.25
N ALA A 72 -4.99 -4.33 3.33
CA ALA A 72 -5.63 -4.97 4.48
C ALA A 72 -6.88 -5.78 4.10
N GLY A 73 -7.62 -5.35 3.07
CA GLY A 73 -8.78 -6.09 2.56
C GLY A 73 -8.44 -7.47 1.98
N LYS A 74 -7.21 -7.69 1.49
CA LYS A 74 -6.78 -9.01 0.97
C LYS A 74 -6.68 -10.03 2.10
N LEU A 75 -6.32 -9.61 3.31
CA LEU A 75 -6.37 -10.48 4.50
C LEU A 75 -7.79 -10.82 4.90
N ILE A 76 -8.70 -9.86 4.86
CA ILE A 76 -10.11 -10.09 5.20
C ILE A 76 -10.71 -11.12 4.23
N LEU A 77 -10.43 -10.99 2.93
CA LEU A 77 -10.84 -12.00 1.95
C LEU A 77 -10.23 -13.37 2.22
N PHE A 78 -8.94 -13.42 2.58
CA PHE A 78 -8.28 -14.68 2.89
C PHE A 78 -8.80 -15.33 4.17
N ASP A 79 -9.03 -14.56 5.23
CA ASP A 79 -9.62 -15.06 6.49
C ASP A 79 -11.03 -15.62 6.25
N ALA A 80 -11.83 -14.92 5.44
CA ALA A 80 -13.20 -15.34 5.14
C ALA A 80 -13.29 -16.55 4.20
N TYR A 81 -12.39 -16.67 3.21
CA TYR A 81 -12.55 -17.63 2.09
C TYR A 81 -11.39 -18.63 1.91
N GLY A 82 -10.27 -18.43 2.61
CA GLY A 82 -9.10 -19.31 2.61
C GLY A 82 -8.52 -19.55 1.21
N GLU A 83 -8.24 -20.81 0.89
CA GLU A 83 -7.71 -21.24 -0.41
C GLU A 83 -8.60 -20.81 -1.59
N ASN A 84 -9.92 -20.67 -1.41
CA ASN A 84 -10.80 -20.19 -2.50
C ASN A 84 -10.45 -18.76 -2.92
N TYR A 85 -10.00 -17.92 -1.99
CA TYR A 85 -9.49 -16.60 -2.33
C TYR A 85 -8.19 -16.74 -3.15
N LEU A 86 -7.25 -17.57 -2.71
CA LEU A 86 -6.00 -17.80 -3.45
C LEU A 86 -6.21 -18.34 -4.86
N GLU A 87 -7.23 -19.15 -5.11
CA GLU A 87 -7.57 -19.64 -6.45
C GLU A 87 -8.05 -18.52 -7.40
N VAL A 88 -8.76 -17.52 -6.86
CA VAL A 88 -9.25 -16.36 -7.64
C VAL A 88 -8.17 -15.31 -7.79
N ALA A 89 -7.47 -15.03 -6.71
CA ALA A 89 -6.51 -13.95 -6.63
C ALA A 89 -5.12 -14.37 -7.16
N GLY A 90 -4.81 -15.66 -7.20
CA GLY A 90 -3.50 -16.15 -7.62
C GLY A 90 -3.25 -15.94 -9.11
N GLY A 91 -2.29 -15.08 -9.45
CA GLY A 91 -1.77 -15.00 -10.81
C GLY A 91 -2.66 -14.27 -11.82
N LEU A 92 -3.59 -13.43 -11.36
CA LEU A 92 -4.26 -12.43 -12.19
C LEU A 92 -3.53 -11.08 -12.12
N PRO A 93 -3.55 -10.27 -13.20
CA PRO A 93 -3.27 -8.84 -13.13
C PRO A 93 -4.25 -8.14 -12.20
N SER A 94 -3.84 -7.04 -11.54
CA SER A 94 -4.65 -6.38 -10.53
C SER A 94 -6.03 -5.91 -11.01
N GLU A 95 -6.14 -5.40 -12.24
CA GLU A 95 -7.42 -5.00 -12.85
C GLU A 95 -8.39 -6.18 -13.00
N GLN A 96 -7.86 -7.38 -13.28
CA GLN A 96 -8.65 -8.60 -13.44
C GLN A 96 -9.00 -9.19 -12.07
N ARG A 97 -8.14 -9.00 -11.07
CA ARG A 97 -8.37 -9.43 -9.68
C ARG A 97 -9.62 -8.75 -9.09
N ILE A 98 -9.76 -7.43 -9.18
CA ILE A 98 -10.92 -6.72 -8.61
C ILE A 98 -12.23 -7.25 -9.19
N ALA A 99 -12.30 -7.38 -10.52
CA ALA A 99 -13.48 -7.94 -11.17
C ALA A 99 -13.77 -9.39 -10.73
N ALA A 100 -12.73 -10.22 -10.62
CA ALA A 100 -12.86 -11.62 -10.22
C ALA A 100 -13.27 -11.78 -8.74
N GLU A 101 -12.75 -10.92 -7.85
CA GLU A 101 -13.15 -10.87 -6.44
C GLU A 101 -14.64 -10.49 -6.32
N ARG A 102 -15.06 -9.42 -7.00
CA ARG A 102 -16.47 -8.99 -7.03
C ARG A 102 -17.39 -10.10 -7.56
N GLU A 103 -17.01 -10.75 -8.65
CA GLU A 103 -17.79 -11.84 -9.24
C GLU A 103 -17.91 -13.04 -8.28
N ARG A 104 -16.82 -13.42 -7.61
CA ARG A 104 -16.79 -14.62 -6.78
C ARG A 104 -17.37 -14.41 -5.37
N PHE A 105 -17.09 -13.25 -4.77
CA PHE A 105 -17.33 -12.98 -3.34
C PHE A 105 -18.36 -11.88 -3.11
N GLY A 106 -18.76 -11.13 -4.13
CA GLY A 106 -19.72 -10.01 -4.03
C GLY A 106 -19.11 -8.74 -3.43
N THR A 107 -17.79 -8.69 -3.27
CA THR A 107 -16.99 -7.57 -2.77
C THR A 107 -15.56 -7.72 -3.29
N ASP A 108 -14.75 -6.68 -3.20
CA ASP A 108 -13.31 -6.74 -3.45
C ASP A 108 -12.50 -6.26 -2.24
N HIS A 109 -11.17 -6.38 -2.33
CA HIS A 109 -10.27 -5.97 -1.25
C HIS A 109 -10.19 -4.44 -1.06
N GLN A 110 -10.46 -3.61 -2.06
CA GLN A 110 -10.51 -2.15 -1.90
C GLN A 110 -11.72 -1.75 -1.06
N GLU A 111 -12.90 -2.34 -1.31
CA GLU A 111 -14.12 -2.10 -0.54
C GLU A 111 -13.98 -2.59 0.90
N LEU A 112 -13.42 -3.78 1.12
CA LEU A 112 -13.17 -4.30 2.46
C LEU A 112 -12.10 -3.50 3.19
N GLY A 113 -11.05 -3.07 2.48
CA GLY A 113 -10.01 -2.19 3.00
C GLY A 113 -10.58 -0.83 3.46
N LEU A 114 -11.50 -0.24 2.68
CA LEU A 114 -12.17 1.01 3.05
C LEU A 114 -12.99 0.85 4.34
N ARG A 115 -13.76 -0.24 4.47
CA ARG A 115 -14.51 -0.53 5.71
C ARG A 115 -13.58 -0.71 6.90
N CYS A 116 -12.44 -1.37 6.68
CA CYS A 116 -11.40 -1.54 7.69
C CYS A 116 -10.81 -0.18 8.12
N ALA A 117 -10.58 0.72 7.17
CA ALA A 117 -10.09 2.07 7.43
C ALA A 117 -11.06 2.89 8.30
N ASP A 118 -12.37 2.77 8.07
CA ASP A 118 -13.41 3.43 8.87
C ASP A 118 -13.43 2.88 10.31
N GLU A 119 -13.43 1.55 10.47
CA GLU A 119 -13.40 0.89 11.79
C GLU A 119 -12.13 1.23 12.60
N TRP A 120 -10.99 1.39 11.92
CA TRP A 120 -9.73 1.79 12.56
C TRP A 120 -9.60 3.30 12.80
N GLY A 121 -10.59 4.09 12.35
CA GLY A 121 -10.57 5.55 12.48
C GLY A 121 -9.40 6.20 11.73
N LEU A 122 -9.03 5.65 10.56
CA LEU A 122 -7.93 6.16 9.75
C LEU A 122 -8.28 7.54 9.16
N PRO A 123 -7.27 8.37 8.86
CA PRO A 123 -7.49 9.62 8.14
C PRO A 123 -8.18 9.38 6.79
N MET A 124 -9.10 10.27 6.41
CA MET A 124 -9.84 10.18 5.14
C MET A 124 -8.92 10.04 3.92
N GLU A 125 -7.78 10.74 3.91
CA GLU A 125 -6.80 10.65 2.83
C GLU A 125 -6.19 9.25 2.70
N VAL A 126 -5.99 8.55 3.82
CA VAL A 126 -5.54 7.15 3.84
C VAL A 126 -6.66 6.22 3.39
N ALA A 127 -7.89 6.44 3.85
CA ALA A 127 -9.06 5.67 3.44
C ALA A 127 -9.30 5.75 1.92
N ASP A 128 -9.18 6.95 1.35
CA ASP A 128 -9.36 7.20 -0.08
C ASP A 128 -8.24 6.54 -0.92
N ALA A 129 -7.00 6.53 -0.42
CA ALA A 129 -5.92 5.78 -1.02
C ALA A 129 -6.17 4.26 -1.00
N ILE A 130 -6.70 3.73 0.12
CA ILE A 130 -7.07 2.30 0.21
C ILE A 130 -8.18 1.97 -0.81
N SER A 131 -9.22 2.78 -0.93
CA SER A 131 -10.35 2.47 -1.81
C SER A 131 -10.05 2.61 -3.31
N ASN A 132 -9.04 3.38 -3.70
CA ASN A 132 -8.82 3.75 -5.11
C ASN A 132 -7.44 3.38 -5.68
N HIS A 133 -6.56 2.68 -4.93
CA HIS A 133 -5.19 2.42 -5.39
C HIS A 133 -5.06 1.52 -6.64
N HIS A 134 -6.10 0.82 -7.07
CA HIS A 134 -6.13 0.12 -8.36
C HIS A 134 -6.90 0.90 -9.45
N ASP A 135 -7.74 1.84 -9.06
CA ASP A 135 -8.56 2.68 -9.95
C ASP A 135 -8.36 4.17 -9.59
N PRO A 136 -7.14 4.71 -9.68
CA PRO A 136 -6.85 6.05 -9.17
C PRO A 136 -7.72 7.13 -9.83
N LEU A 137 -8.17 6.91 -11.07
CA LEU A 137 -9.06 7.82 -11.81
C LEU A 137 -10.41 8.05 -11.14
N ASP A 138 -10.86 7.11 -10.32
CA ASP A 138 -12.14 7.19 -9.60
C ASP A 138 -12.03 8.01 -8.30
N ALA A 139 -10.82 8.34 -7.84
CA ALA A 139 -10.63 9.20 -6.68
C ALA A 139 -11.03 10.65 -6.97
N GLU A 140 -12.03 11.14 -6.24
CA GLU A 140 -12.52 12.52 -6.30
C GLU A 140 -11.71 13.47 -5.38
N ASP A 141 -11.24 12.96 -4.25
CA ASP A 141 -10.44 13.68 -3.26
C ASP A 141 -9.01 13.14 -3.19
N PHE A 142 -8.14 13.79 -2.40
CA PHE A 142 -6.77 13.34 -2.02
C PHE A 142 -5.89 12.71 -3.11
N ARG A 143 -6.11 13.09 -4.36
CA ARG A 143 -5.59 12.40 -5.55
C ARG A 143 -4.09 12.16 -5.54
N GLY A 144 -3.30 13.11 -5.04
CA GLY A 144 -1.85 12.94 -4.91
C GLY A 144 -1.44 11.76 -4.03
N LEU A 145 -2.15 11.49 -2.93
CA LEU A 145 -1.87 10.31 -2.09
C LEU A 145 -2.28 9.02 -2.80
N VAL A 146 -3.43 9.01 -3.47
CA VAL A 146 -3.90 7.86 -4.26
C VAL A 146 -2.89 7.51 -5.36
N ASP A 147 -2.40 8.51 -6.09
CA ASP A 147 -1.40 8.33 -7.15
C ASP A 147 -0.06 7.83 -6.57
N VAL A 148 0.37 8.37 -5.43
CA VAL A 148 1.56 7.89 -4.71
C VAL A 148 1.44 6.40 -4.35
N ILE A 149 0.30 5.98 -3.78
CA ILE A 149 0.10 4.58 -3.39
C ILE A 149 -0.03 3.67 -4.61
N THR A 150 -0.70 4.12 -5.67
CA THR A 150 -0.81 3.36 -6.93
C THR A 150 0.58 3.07 -7.51
N VAL A 151 1.44 4.09 -7.62
CA VAL A 151 2.80 3.93 -8.16
C VAL A 151 3.69 3.13 -7.21
N ALA A 152 3.59 3.38 -5.89
CA ALA A 152 4.36 2.65 -4.89
C ALA A 152 4.03 1.15 -4.89
N ASN A 153 2.75 0.79 -4.97
CA ASN A 153 2.28 -0.59 -5.11
C ASN A 153 2.89 -1.23 -6.36
N GLY A 154 2.74 -0.58 -7.53
CA GLY A 154 3.27 -1.10 -8.78
C GLY A 154 4.80 -1.28 -8.80
N LEU A 155 5.55 -0.34 -8.22
CA LEU A 155 7.01 -0.47 -8.10
C LEU A 155 7.42 -1.58 -7.13
N ALA A 156 6.75 -1.70 -5.97
CA ALA A 156 7.01 -2.77 -5.01
C ALA A 156 6.76 -4.16 -5.61
N GLN A 157 5.67 -4.31 -6.38
CA GLN A 157 5.37 -5.52 -7.14
C GLN A 157 6.42 -5.80 -8.22
N HIS A 158 6.83 -4.79 -8.99
CA HIS A 158 7.86 -4.93 -10.02
C HIS A 158 9.20 -5.41 -9.44
N TRP A 159 9.59 -4.92 -8.27
CA TRP A 159 10.81 -5.35 -7.57
C TRP A 159 10.66 -6.68 -6.84
N GLY A 160 9.48 -7.31 -6.91
CA GLY A 160 9.24 -8.66 -6.40
C GLY A 160 9.14 -8.74 -4.88
N VAL A 161 8.86 -7.63 -4.20
CA VAL A 161 8.75 -7.61 -2.74
C VAL A 161 7.29 -7.81 -2.34
N GLY A 162 6.91 -9.09 -2.21
CA GLY A 162 5.58 -9.52 -1.81
C GLY A 162 4.48 -9.18 -2.82
N GLY A 163 3.35 -9.87 -2.73
CA GLY A 163 2.18 -9.68 -3.61
C GLY A 163 1.67 -10.98 -4.22
N LEU A 164 0.38 -10.99 -4.55
CA LEU A 164 -0.33 -12.12 -5.19
C LEU A 164 -0.53 -11.93 -6.70
N ASP A 165 -0.15 -10.76 -7.23
CA ASP A 165 -0.36 -10.37 -8.63
C ASP A 165 0.60 -11.09 -9.59
N ALA A 166 0.08 -11.49 -10.76
CA ALA A 166 0.90 -12.07 -11.82
C ALA A 166 1.85 -11.03 -12.42
N ARG A 167 3.09 -11.48 -12.69
CA ARG A 167 4.18 -10.65 -13.22
C ARG A 167 3.97 -10.28 -14.68
N GLU A 168 3.73 -8.99 -14.91
CA GLU A 168 4.63 -8.06 -15.63
C GLU A 168 4.00 -6.66 -15.52
N ILE A 169 4.49 -5.84 -14.59
CA ILE A 169 4.15 -4.41 -14.59
C ILE A 169 5.03 -3.72 -15.62
N ASP A 170 4.38 -3.12 -16.61
CA ASP A 170 5.01 -2.19 -17.55
C ASP A 170 5.32 -0.89 -16.79
N VAL A 171 6.49 -0.85 -16.16
CA VAL A 171 6.94 0.29 -15.36
C VAL A 171 7.09 1.53 -16.22
N GLU A 172 7.53 1.39 -17.48
CA GLU A 172 7.65 2.54 -18.38
C GLU A 172 6.28 3.19 -18.62
N ARG A 173 5.27 2.37 -18.93
CA ARG A 173 3.90 2.84 -19.07
C ARG A 173 3.38 3.45 -17.78
N MET A 174 3.60 2.82 -16.63
CA MET A 174 3.17 3.33 -15.34
C MET A 174 3.78 4.70 -15.04
N VAL A 175 5.08 4.88 -15.23
CA VAL A 175 5.76 6.18 -15.03
C VAL A 175 5.24 7.23 -16.01
N HIS A 176 5.07 6.88 -17.28
CA HIS A 176 4.56 7.83 -18.29
C HIS A 176 3.10 8.24 -18.06
N GLN A 177 2.27 7.37 -17.49
CA GLN A 177 0.86 7.63 -17.20
C GLN A 177 0.67 8.23 -15.80
N SER A 178 1.70 8.15 -14.95
CA SER A 178 1.66 8.70 -13.61
C SER A 178 1.54 10.22 -13.65
N PRO A 179 0.65 10.82 -12.85
CA PRO A 179 0.64 12.26 -12.65
C PRO A 179 1.78 12.74 -11.75
N LEU A 180 2.53 11.82 -11.13
CA LEU A 180 3.72 12.14 -10.36
C LEU A 180 4.84 12.58 -11.31
N ASN A 181 5.63 13.58 -10.90
CA ASN A 181 6.79 14.05 -11.66
C ASN A 181 7.99 13.08 -11.52
N LEU A 182 7.77 11.81 -11.90
CA LEU A 182 8.74 10.72 -11.85
C LEU A 182 9.37 10.54 -13.24
N LYS A 183 10.70 10.37 -13.28
CA LYS A 183 11.42 10.08 -14.53
C LYS A 183 11.97 8.67 -14.49
N LEU A 184 12.07 8.04 -15.66
CA LEU A 184 12.67 6.71 -15.78
C LEU A 184 14.11 6.66 -15.27
N ASP A 185 14.89 7.71 -15.51
CA ASP A 185 16.27 7.82 -15.04
C ASP A 185 16.38 7.82 -13.50
N ASP A 186 15.32 8.22 -12.80
CA ASP A 186 15.28 8.27 -11.34
C ASP A 186 14.92 6.90 -10.72
N LEU A 187 14.45 5.93 -11.52
CA LEU A 187 13.93 4.65 -11.02
C LEU A 187 14.99 3.78 -10.36
N THR A 188 16.23 3.78 -10.86
CA THR A 188 17.32 2.99 -10.28
C THR A 188 17.66 3.51 -8.88
N GLU A 189 17.85 4.82 -8.72
CA GLU A 189 18.11 5.42 -7.41
C GLU A 189 16.92 5.21 -6.46
N LEU A 190 15.69 5.36 -6.98
CA LEU A 190 14.48 5.13 -6.20
C LEU A 190 14.40 3.68 -5.72
N GLN A 191 14.76 2.70 -6.56
CA GLN A 191 14.81 1.28 -6.19
C GLN A 191 15.80 1.03 -5.06
N GLU A 192 17.05 1.47 -5.21
CA GLU A 192 18.10 1.27 -4.22
C GLU A 192 17.68 1.83 -2.85
N ARG A 193 17.21 3.09 -2.83
CA ARG A 193 16.77 3.76 -1.61
C ARG A 193 15.52 3.13 -1.00
N SER A 194 14.62 2.62 -1.82
CA SER A 194 13.41 1.93 -1.36
C SER A 194 13.75 0.60 -0.70
N LEU A 195 14.70 -0.17 -1.25
CA LEU A 195 15.16 -1.44 -0.69
C LEU A 195 15.91 -1.22 0.63
N GLU A 196 16.77 -0.21 0.73
CA GLU A 196 17.41 0.16 2.00
C GLU A 196 16.38 0.54 3.08
N GLY A 197 15.36 1.32 2.70
CA GLY A 197 14.26 1.69 3.60
C GLY A 197 13.43 0.46 4.03
N PHE A 198 13.15 -0.44 3.08
CA PHE A 198 12.46 -1.70 3.36
C PHE A 198 13.23 -2.56 4.36
N ASP A 199 14.54 -2.77 4.15
CA ASP A 199 15.38 -3.56 5.06
C ASP A 199 15.40 -2.95 6.47
N THR A 200 15.48 -1.62 6.55
CA THR A 200 15.44 -0.89 7.83
C THR A 200 14.11 -1.08 8.55
N LEU A 201 12.99 -0.98 7.83
CA LEU A 201 11.65 -1.19 8.38
C LEU A 201 11.48 -2.64 8.83
N GLN A 202 11.84 -3.61 7.99
CA GLN A 202 11.74 -5.03 8.32
C GLN A 202 12.55 -5.38 9.58
N ALA A 203 13.75 -4.82 9.74
CA ALA A 203 14.55 -5.01 10.96
C ALA A 203 13.91 -4.38 12.21
N SER A 204 13.13 -3.31 12.05
CA SER A 204 12.47 -2.61 13.16
C SER A 204 11.28 -3.39 13.74
N PHE A 205 10.60 -4.17 12.88
CA PHE A 205 9.43 -4.98 13.23
C PHE A 205 9.77 -6.44 13.60
N ALA A 206 11.01 -6.90 13.35
CA ALA A 206 11.44 -8.26 13.66
C ALA A 206 11.72 -8.56 15.15
N ASN A 207 11.32 -7.69 16.09
CA ASN A 207 11.63 -7.80 17.53
C ASN A 207 10.42 -8.06 18.42
#